data_AF-A0A074VB86-F1
#
_entry.id   AF-A0A074VB86-F1
#
_cell.length_a   1.000
_cell.length_b   1.000
_cell.length_c   1.000
_cell.angle_alpha   90.00
_cell.angle_beta   90.00
_cell.angle_gamma   90.00
#
_symmetry.space_group_name_H-M   'P 1'
#
loop_
_entity.id
_entity.type
_entity.pdbx_description
1 polymer ?
#
loop_
_entity_poly.entity_id
_entity_poly.type
_entity_poly.pdbx_seq_one_letter_code
_entity_poly.pdbx_strand_id
1 'polypeptide(L)'
;MTSRKSLLNLRSDSAKKFFLKHESYCNIDLPIYFSFTELLQKLAEELNHRTLNELSDLKKIKNLDDVNYTLYTNKDGKLSWRPLQIIHPLVYVALVDKITERQSWGKIKERFKKFQQNPKIRCLSIPVKAENKQRDKAQQISQWWEAVEQESIALSIDYDFIFETDIADCYSSIYTHSIAWAIETKEIAKKIVREPCLAILLILVFRRPSTNKQMVYHKALF
;
A
#
# COMPACT_ATOMS: atom_id res chain seq x y z
N MET A 1 2.24 -25.93 12.83
CA MET A 1 3.30 -25.32 11.99
C MET A 1 2.71 -24.06 11.37
N THR A 2 3.31 -22.89 11.61
CA THR A 2 2.84 -21.62 11.02
C THR A 2 2.99 -21.68 9.50
N SER A 3 1.88 -21.57 8.76
CA SER A 3 1.84 -21.67 7.29
C SER A 3 2.09 -20.35 6.56
N ARG A 4 2.58 -19.33 7.28
CA ARG A 4 2.72 -17.96 6.79
C ARG A 4 3.87 -17.23 7.49
N LYS A 5 4.44 -16.26 6.78
CA LYS A 5 5.54 -15.41 7.25
C LYS A 5 5.21 -13.95 7.04
N SER A 6 5.43 -13.13 8.08
CA SER A 6 5.31 -11.67 7.96
C SER A 6 6.27 -11.11 6.91
N LEU A 7 5.80 -10.15 6.12
CA LEU A 7 6.59 -9.43 5.13
C LEU A 7 7.85 -8.78 5.73
N LEU A 8 7.76 -8.30 6.98
CA LEU A 8 8.90 -7.68 7.69
C LEU A 8 10.04 -8.67 7.98
N ASN A 9 9.75 -9.97 7.98
CA ASN A 9 10.75 -11.03 8.18
C ASN A 9 11.46 -11.42 6.87
N LEU A 10 11.13 -10.80 5.74
CA LEU A 10 11.76 -11.05 4.46
C LEU A 10 13.03 -10.18 4.27
N ARG A 11 14.00 -10.73 3.54
CA ARG A 11 15.15 -9.96 3.01
C ARG A 11 14.68 -9.05 1.86
N SER A 12 15.42 -7.99 1.56
CA SER A 12 15.16 -7.06 0.43
C SER A 12 14.71 -7.77 -0.83
N ASP A 13 15.52 -8.71 -1.33
CA ASP A 13 15.25 -9.38 -2.61
C ASP A 13 13.97 -10.23 -2.56
N SER A 14 13.68 -10.81 -1.39
CA SER A 14 12.45 -11.58 -1.17
C SER A 14 11.22 -10.68 -1.04
N ALA A 15 11.38 -9.49 -0.45
CA ALA A 15 10.33 -8.47 -0.38
C ALA A 15 10.04 -7.89 -1.77
N LYS A 16 11.07 -7.64 -2.59
CA LYS A 16 10.92 -7.19 -3.99
C LYS A 16 10.08 -8.18 -4.79
N LYS A 17 10.44 -9.47 -4.73
CA LYS A 17 9.67 -10.55 -5.36
C LYS A 17 8.23 -10.64 -4.84
N PHE A 18 7.99 -10.32 -3.57
CA PHE A 18 6.64 -10.29 -3.02
C PHE A 18 5.82 -9.16 -3.63
N PHE A 19 6.33 -7.93 -3.63
CA PHE A 19 5.62 -6.78 -4.17
C PHE A 19 5.38 -6.86 -5.69
N LEU A 20 6.29 -7.48 -6.46
CA LEU A 20 6.13 -7.64 -7.91
C LEU A 20 5.13 -8.74 -8.32
N LYS A 21 4.46 -9.39 -7.37
CA LYS A 21 3.34 -10.30 -7.68
C LYS A 21 2.14 -9.51 -8.19
N HIS A 22 1.40 -10.09 -9.14
CA HIS A 22 0.14 -9.53 -9.63
C HIS A 22 -0.81 -9.15 -8.49
N GLU A 23 -0.98 -10.03 -7.50
CA GLU A 23 -1.88 -9.86 -6.37
C GLU A 23 -1.42 -8.77 -5.38
N SER A 24 -0.14 -8.41 -5.40
CA SER A 24 0.40 -7.30 -4.59
C SER A 24 0.29 -5.95 -5.31
N TYR A 25 0.28 -5.97 -6.64
CA TYR A 25 0.14 -4.78 -7.46
C TYR A 25 -1.33 -4.36 -7.66
N CYS A 26 -2.21 -5.32 -7.95
CA CYS A 26 -3.62 -5.08 -8.18
C CYS A 26 -4.47 -5.99 -7.28
N ASN A 27 -5.32 -5.39 -6.45
CA ASN A 27 -6.22 -6.12 -5.55
C ASN A 27 -7.65 -6.24 -6.11
N ILE A 28 -7.88 -5.76 -7.34
CA ILE A 28 -9.15 -5.86 -8.05
C ILE A 28 -9.28 -7.31 -8.52
N ASP A 29 -10.45 -7.92 -8.29
CA ASP A 29 -10.73 -9.26 -8.79
C ASP A 29 -10.94 -9.20 -10.32
N LEU A 30 -9.86 -9.44 -11.06
CA LEU A 30 -9.83 -9.47 -12.51
C LEU A 30 -10.08 -10.90 -13.04
N PRO A 31 -10.52 -11.05 -14.31
CA PRO A 31 -10.66 -12.38 -14.91
C PRO A 31 -9.36 -13.19 -14.84
N ILE A 32 -9.47 -14.51 -14.68
CA ILE A 32 -8.32 -15.41 -14.42
C ILE A 32 -7.24 -15.42 -15.50
N TYR A 33 -7.56 -14.97 -16.71
CA TYR A 33 -6.63 -14.87 -17.84
C TYR A 33 -5.85 -13.55 -17.83
N PHE A 34 -6.20 -12.59 -16.97
CA PHE A 34 -5.53 -11.31 -16.87
C PHE A 34 -4.44 -11.37 -15.80
N SER A 35 -3.23 -10.97 -16.16
CA SER A 35 -2.10 -10.92 -15.22
C SER A 35 -1.16 -9.78 -15.56
N PHE A 36 -0.71 -9.08 -14.53
CA PHE A 36 0.31 -8.02 -14.64
C PHE A 36 1.73 -8.58 -14.48
N THR A 37 1.90 -9.87 -14.19
CA THR A 37 3.20 -10.47 -13.85
C THR A 37 4.25 -10.23 -14.93
N GLU A 38 3.95 -10.52 -16.19
CA GLU A 38 4.92 -10.36 -17.29
C GLU A 38 5.29 -8.89 -17.51
N LEU A 39 4.31 -7.98 -17.41
CA LEU A 39 4.54 -6.54 -17.54
C LEU A 39 5.46 -6.03 -16.43
N LEU A 40 5.18 -6.40 -15.17
CA LEU A 40 5.97 -5.98 -14.01
C LEU A 40 7.39 -6.53 -14.08
N GLN A 41 7.58 -7.76 -14.58
CA GLN A 41 8.90 -8.36 -14.76
C GLN A 41 9.73 -7.61 -15.82
N LYS A 42 9.16 -7.37 -17.00
CA LYS A 42 9.84 -6.62 -18.08
C LYS A 42 10.25 -5.23 -17.62
N LEU A 43 9.35 -4.51 -16.94
CA LEU A 43 9.66 -3.19 -16.40
C LEU A 43 10.75 -3.23 -15.31
N ALA A 44 10.73 -4.24 -14.44
CA ALA A 44 11.75 -4.42 -13.41
C ALA A 44 13.13 -4.74 -14.01
N GLU A 45 13.17 -5.48 -15.13
CA GLU A 45 14.39 -5.74 -15.88
C GLU A 45 14.93 -4.46 -16.54
N GLU A 46 14.08 -3.69 -17.22
CA GLU A 46 14.46 -2.41 -17.83
C GLU A 46 14.99 -1.39 -16.81
N LEU A 47 14.36 -1.30 -15.63
CA LEU A 47 14.80 -0.43 -14.52
C LEU A 47 16.08 -0.89 -13.83
N ASN A 48 16.47 -2.17 -13.92
CA ASN A 48 17.78 -2.60 -13.40
C ASN A 48 18.94 -2.02 -14.22
N HIS A 49 18.69 -1.66 -15.48
CA HIS A 49 19.71 -1.16 -16.42
C HIS A 49 19.68 0.36 -16.59
N ARG A 50 18.62 1.04 -16.13
CA ARG A 50 18.41 2.48 -16.29
C ARG A 50 17.77 3.07 -15.05
N THR A 51 18.18 4.27 -14.66
CA THR A 51 17.47 4.97 -13.59
C THR A 51 16.09 5.45 -14.07
N LEU A 52 15.12 5.60 -13.16
CA LEU A 52 13.79 6.10 -13.51
C LEU A 52 13.85 7.48 -14.22
N ASN A 53 14.84 8.30 -13.88
CA ASN A 53 15.12 9.59 -14.53
C ASN A 53 15.58 9.45 -15.99
N GLU A 54 16.17 8.32 -16.37
CA GLU A 54 16.59 8.02 -17.74
C GLU A 54 15.42 7.49 -18.59
N LEU A 55 14.49 6.76 -17.96
CA LEU A 55 13.29 6.23 -18.65
C LEU A 55 12.20 7.29 -18.80
N SER A 56 12.12 8.23 -17.86
CA SER A 56 11.09 9.25 -17.86
C SER A 56 11.50 10.46 -17.04
N ASP A 57 11.15 11.66 -17.52
CA ASP A 57 11.38 12.87 -16.74
C ASP A 57 10.41 12.90 -15.55
N LEU A 58 10.90 12.54 -14.36
CA LEU A 58 10.13 12.53 -13.12
C LEU A 58 9.46 13.87 -12.83
N LYS A 59 10.04 15.00 -13.28
CA LYS A 59 9.43 16.31 -13.12
C LYS A 59 8.19 16.45 -14.00
N LYS A 60 8.20 15.87 -15.20
CA LYS A 60 7.03 15.84 -16.09
C LYS A 60 5.95 14.93 -15.53
N ILE A 61 6.28 13.72 -15.06
CA ILE A 61 5.31 12.81 -14.46
C ILE A 61 4.65 13.43 -13.22
N LYS A 62 5.42 14.15 -12.39
CA LYS A 62 4.89 14.88 -11.23
C LYS A 62 3.85 15.95 -11.59
N ASN A 63 3.91 16.48 -12.81
CA ASN A 63 2.97 17.49 -13.30
C ASN A 63 1.77 16.88 -14.04
N LEU A 64 1.71 15.56 -14.21
CA LEU A 64 0.54 14.86 -14.73
C LEU A 64 -0.43 14.61 -13.57
N ASP A 65 -1.68 15.00 -13.74
CA ASP A 65 -2.72 14.78 -12.73
C ASP A 65 -3.30 13.35 -12.81
N ASP A 66 -3.28 12.72 -14.00
CA ASP A 66 -3.86 11.39 -14.25
C ASP A 66 -2.80 10.30 -14.51
N VAL A 67 -1.81 10.18 -13.62
CA VAL A 67 -0.79 9.11 -13.75
C VAL A 67 -1.39 7.73 -13.51
N ASN A 68 -2.34 7.62 -12.57
CA ASN A 68 -2.99 6.37 -12.21
C ASN A 68 -4.28 6.17 -13.00
N TYR A 69 -4.59 4.92 -13.34
CA TYR A 69 -5.84 4.59 -14.00
C TYR A 69 -6.97 4.44 -12.98
N THR A 70 -8.08 5.17 -13.16
CA THR A 70 -9.24 5.11 -12.26
C THR A 70 -10.38 4.32 -12.90
N LEU A 71 -10.80 3.23 -12.25
CA LEU A 71 -11.95 2.41 -12.59
C LEU A 71 -13.10 2.71 -11.62
N TYR A 72 -14.28 3.04 -12.13
CA TYR A 72 -15.45 3.22 -11.27
C TYR A 72 -16.25 1.92 -11.18
N THR A 73 -16.50 1.46 -9.97
CA THR A 73 -17.36 0.29 -9.71
C THR A 73 -18.62 0.72 -8.95
N ASN A 74 -19.71 -0.01 -9.16
CA ASN A 74 -20.95 0.24 -8.43
C ASN A 74 -20.76 -0.22 -6.98
N LYS A 75 -21.03 0.68 -6.02
CA LYS A 75 -20.77 0.39 -4.62
C LYS A 75 -21.83 -0.53 -4.01
N ASP A 76 -23.12 -0.44 -4.37
CA ASP A 76 -24.22 -1.26 -3.80
C ASP A 76 -25.59 -1.02 -4.51
N GLY A 77 -25.63 -0.73 -5.81
CA GLY A 77 -26.88 -0.49 -6.57
C GLY A 77 -27.59 0.86 -6.30
N LYS A 78 -27.32 1.50 -5.15
CA LYS A 78 -27.83 2.83 -4.79
C LYS A 78 -26.86 3.94 -5.22
N LEU A 79 -26.88 4.32 -6.51
CA LEU A 79 -26.28 5.53 -7.12
C LEU A 79 -24.92 6.01 -6.55
N SER A 80 -24.10 5.11 -6.01
CA SER A 80 -22.83 5.42 -5.36
C SER A 80 -21.74 4.66 -6.07
N TRP A 81 -20.74 5.40 -6.54
CA TRP A 81 -19.61 4.86 -7.27
C TRP A 81 -18.42 4.74 -6.31
N ARG A 82 -17.72 3.60 -6.35
CA ARG A 82 -16.45 3.41 -5.66
C ARG A 82 -15.33 3.52 -6.71
N PRO A 83 -14.48 4.57 -6.64
CA PRO A 83 -13.30 4.63 -7.50
C PRO A 83 -12.27 3.61 -7.00
N LEU A 84 -11.82 2.74 -7.89
CA LEU A 84 -10.66 1.87 -7.74
C LEU A 84 -9.53 2.46 -8.59
N GLN A 85 -8.30 2.48 -8.06
CA GLN A 85 -7.15 3.03 -8.78
C GLN A 85 -6.11 1.95 -9.01
N ILE A 86 -5.66 1.83 -10.25
CA ILE A 86 -4.51 1.03 -10.65
C ILE A 86 -3.34 1.99 -10.81
N ILE A 87 -2.31 1.83 -9.98
CA ILE A 87 -1.10 2.67 -10.01
C ILE A 87 -0.39 2.45 -11.34
N HIS A 88 0.20 3.48 -11.96
CA HIS A 88 0.97 3.27 -13.19
C HIS A 88 2.09 2.22 -12.99
N PRO A 89 2.18 1.14 -13.81
CA PRO A 89 3.12 0.04 -13.60
C PRO A 89 4.58 0.49 -13.42
N LEU A 90 5.05 1.41 -14.27
CA LEU A 90 6.42 1.94 -14.19
C LEU A 90 6.70 2.65 -12.83
N VAL A 91 5.76 3.46 -12.35
CA VAL A 91 5.89 4.18 -11.07
C VAL A 91 5.86 3.19 -9.91
N TYR A 92 5.00 2.17 -10.00
CA TYR A 92 4.94 1.11 -9.01
C TYR A 92 6.25 0.34 -8.90
N VAL A 93 6.79 -0.14 -10.03
CA VAL A 93 8.05 -0.91 -10.03
C VAL A 93 9.20 -0.06 -9.48
N ALA A 94 9.30 1.21 -9.87
CA ALA A 94 10.34 2.08 -9.33
C ALA A 94 10.19 2.36 -7.84
N LEU A 95 8.96 2.45 -7.33
CA LEU A 95 8.71 2.51 -5.88
C LEU A 95 9.15 1.22 -5.20
N VAL A 96 8.80 0.07 -5.75
CA VAL A 96 9.21 -1.25 -5.23
C VAL A 96 10.74 -1.35 -5.16
N ASP A 97 11.45 -0.91 -6.19
CA ASP A 97 12.92 -0.87 -6.17
C ASP A 97 13.44 -0.01 -5.03
N LYS A 98 12.94 1.22 -4.91
CA LYS A 98 13.39 2.16 -3.88
C LYS A 98 13.13 1.65 -2.46
N ILE A 99 11.94 1.10 -2.18
CA ILE A 99 11.61 0.59 -0.84
C ILE A 99 12.39 -0.69 -0.51
N THR A 100 12.74 -1.49 -1.51
CA THR A 100 13.44 -2.76 -1.33
C THR A 100 14.95 -2.67 -1.49
N GLU A 101 15.52 -1.49 -1.76
CA GLU A 101 16.95 -1.22 -1.55
C GLU A 101 17.38 -1.62 -0.14
N ARG A 102 18.55 -2.24 0.01
CA ARG A 102 19.00 -2.81 1.30
C ARG A 102 18.95 -1.81 2.45
N GLN A 103 19.39 -0.57 2.22
CA GLN A 103 19.38 0.49 3.21
C GLN A 103 17.95 0.93 3.55
N SER A 104 17.13 1.21 2.54
CA SER A 104 15.72 1.62 2.68
C SER A 104 14.89 0.55 3.41
N TRP A 105 15.03 -0.71 3.01
CA TRP A 105 14.30 -1.82 3.62
C TRP A 105 14.73 -2.07 5.07
N GLY A 106 16.03 -1.97 5.36
CA GLY A 106 16.56 -2.01 6.72
C GLY A 106 15.90 -0.95 7.61
N LYS A 107 15.89 0.30 7.11
CA LYS A 107 15.26 1.43 7.80
C LYS A 107 13.76 1.22 8.03
N ILE A 108 13.01 0.74 7.04
CA ILE A 108 11.58 0.45 7.18
C ILE A 108 11.36 -0.56 8.32
N LYS A 109 12.12 -1.66 8.35
CA LYS A 109 12.02 -2.66 9.43
C LYS A 109 12.34 -2.08 10.80
N GLU A 110 13.35 -1.22 10.91
CA GLU A 110 13.67 -0.54 12.18
C GLU A 110 12.52 0.36 12.65
N ARG A 111 11.86 1.10 11.74
CA ARG A 111 10.70 1.93 12.09
C ARG A 111 9.53 1.08 12.58
N PHE A 112 9.22 -0.03 11.91
CA PHE A 112 8.20 -0.96 12.39
C PHE A 112 8.55 -1.56 13.74
N LYS A 113 9.82 -1.95 13.96
CA LYS A 113 10.30 -2.43 15.27
C LYS A 113 10.09 -1.37 16.37
N LYS A 114 10.34 -0.09 16.07
CA LYS A 114 10.06 1.02 16.98
C LYS A 114 8.56 1.16 17.28
N PHE A 115 7.70 1.10 16.26
CA PHE A 115 6.25 1.22 16.46
C PHE A 115 5.65 0.05 17.25
N GLN A 116 6.27 -1.13 17.16
CA GLN A 116 5.87 -2.35 17.88
C GLN A 116 6.46 -2.46 19.29
N GLN A 117 7.15 -1.43 19.79
CA GLN A 117 7.72 -1.45 21.15
C GLN A 117 6.65 -1.52 22.24
N ASN A 118 5.44 -1.01 21.98
CA ASN A 118 4.35 -1.09 22.93
C ASN A 118 3.62 -2.43 22.78
N PRO A 119 3.75 -3.37 23.74
CA PRO A 119 3.12 -4.69 23.63
C PRO A 119 1.59 -4.63 23.68
N LYS A 120 1.01 -3.53 24.18
CA LYS A 120 -0.45 -3.31 24.22
C LYS A 120 -1.04 -2.98 22.85
N ILE A 121 -0.21 -2.62 21.87
CA ILE A 121 -0.65 -2.24 20.53
C ILE A 121 -0.14 -3.26 19.52
N ARG A 122 -1.05 -4.03 18.93
CA ARG A 122 -0.75 -5.05 17.92
C ARG A 122 -1.19 -4.58 16.54
N CYS A 123 -0.26 -4.49 15.60
CA CYS A 123 -0.58 -4.19 14.20
C CYS A 123 -0.78 -5.50 13.43
N LEU A 124 -2.05 -5.86 13.19
CA LEU A 124 -2.43 -7.12 12.54
C LEU A 124 -2.53 -7.02 11.01
N SER A 125 -2.46 -5.80 10.47
CA SER A 125 -2.57 -5.49 9.04
C SER A 125 -1.27 -5.66 8.24
N ILE A 126 -0.17 -6.07 8.89
CA ILE A 126 1.10 -6.32 8.20
C ILE A 126 0.91 -7.48 7.23
N PRO A 127 1.23 -7.30 5.93
CA PRO A 127 1.06 -8.35 4.94
C PRO A 127 1.83 -9.62 5.28
N VAL A 128 1.24 -10.77 4.97
CA VAL A 128 1.89 -12.07 5.09
C VAL A 128 2.07 -12.77 3.75
N LYS A 129 3.16 -13.52 3.68
CA LYS A 129 3.47 -14.44 2.60
C LYS A 129 3.09 -15.85 3.04
N ALA A 130 2.32 -16.55 2.21
CA ALA A 130 2.04 -17.97 2.38
C ALA A 130 3.32 -18.79 2.20
N GLU A 131 3.53 -19.77 3.07
CA GLU A 131 4.61 -20.76 2.94
C GLU A 131 4.10 -22.11 2.39
N ASN A 132 2.78 -22.22 2.18
CA ASN A 132 2.11 -23.37 1.60
C ASN A 132 1.59 -23.06 0.18
N LYS A 133 0.80 -23.98 -0.40
CA LYS A 133 0.20 -23.82 -1.74
C LYS A 133 -0.97 -22.82 -1.80
N GLN A 134 -1.36 -22.21 -0.67
CA GLN A 134 -2.46 -21.26 -0.65
C GLN A 134 -2.03 -19.87 -1.11
N ARG A 135 -3.01 -19.03 -1.46
CA ARG A 135 -2.78 -17.63 -1.82
C ARG A 135 -2.45 -16.80 -0.58
N ASP A 136 -1.59 -15.80 -0.75
CA ASP A 136 -1.25 -14.83 0.31
C ASP A 136 -2.50 -14.17 0.90
N LYS A 137 -3.48 -13.79 0.05
CA LYS A 137 -4.78 -13.22 0.47
C LYS A 137 -5.54 -14.15 1.42
N ALA A 138 -5.54 -15.46 1.18
CA ALA A 138 -6.21 -16.43 2.05
C ALA A 138 -5.52 -16.50 3.43
N GLN A 139 -4.19 -16.55 3.44
CA GLN A 139 -3.41 -16.55 4.68
C GLN A 139 -3.54 -15.24 5.47
N GLN A 140 -3.68 -14.10 4.79
CA GLN A 140 -3.97 -12.81 5.41
C GLN A 140 -5.35 -12.79 6.08
N ILE A 141 -6.37 -13.36 5.43
CA ILE A 141 -7.72 -13.49 6.00
C ILE A 141 -7.69 -14.41 7.22
N SER A 142 -7.03 -15.57 7.13
CA SER A 142 -6.89 -16.47 8.28
C SER A 142 -6.15 -15.81 9.44
N GLN A 143 -5.09 -15.04 9.16
CA GLN A 143 -4.40 -14.29 10.22
C GLN A 143 -5.32 -13.31 10.93
N TRP A 144 -6.11 -12.54 10.18
CA TRP A 144 -7.02 -11.59 10.78
C TRP A 144 -8.08 -12.30 11.62
N TRP A 145 -8.68 -13.38 11.10
CA TRP A 145 -9.68 -14.15 11.83
C TRP A 145 -9.11 -14.76 13.12
N GLU A 146 -7.93 -15.39 13.06
CA GLU A 146 -7.28 -15.94 14.24
C GLU A 146 -6.91 -14.84 15.25
N ALA A 147 -6.28 -13.75 14.80
CA ALA A 147 -5.72 -12.75 15.69
C ALA A 147 -6.71 -11.69 16.18
N VAL A 148 -7.88 -11.57 15.54
CA VAL A 148 -8.96 -10.64 15.92
C VAL A 148 -10.13 -11.42 16.48
N GLU A 149 -10.78 -12.27 15.68
CA GLU A 149 -12.03 -12.93 16.08
C GLU A 149 -11.81 -13.91 17.23
N GLN A 150 -10.87 -14.85 17.09
CA GLN A 150 -10.64 -15.84 18.14
C GLN A 150 -10.06 -15.22 19.42
N GLU A 151 -9.14 -14.27 19.28
CA GLU A 151 -8.55 -13.56 20.42
C GLU A 151 -9.59 -12.68 21.14
N SER A 152 -10.52 -12.06 20.41
CA SER A 152 -11.62 -11.29 21.03
C SER A 152 -12.53 -12.20 21.85
N ILE A 153 -12.83 -13.40 21.37
CA ILE A 153 -13.59 -14.40 22.13
C ILE A 153 -12.83 -14.81 23.39
N ALA A 154 -11.51 -15.06 23.29
CA ALA A 154 -10.71 -15.42 24.45
C ALA A 154 -10.67 -14.30 25.50
N LEU A 155 -10.49 -13.05 25.06
CA LEU A 155 -10.46 -11.87 25.92
C LEU A 155 -11.83 -11.55 26.54
N SER A 156 -12.94 -12.04 25.97
CA SER A 156 -14.28 -11.80 26.53
C SER A 156 -14.48 -12.46 27.90
N ILE A 157 -13.60 -13.39 28.30
CA ILE A 157 -13.57 -13.96 29.65
C ILE A 157 -13.01 -12.97 30.68
N ASP A 158 -12.06 -12.14 30.27
CA ASP A 158 -11.33 -11.21 31.15
C ASP A 158 -11.91 -9.78 31.11
N TYR A 159 -12.67 -9.43 30.06
CA TYR A 159 -13.15 -8.07 29.81
C TYR A 159 -14.63 -8.05 29.41
N ASP A 160 -15.41 -7.20 30.08
CA ASP A 160 -16.85 -7.03 29.83
C ASP A 160 -17.18 -6.13 28.63
N PHE A 161 -16.22 -5.33 28.16
CA PHE A 161 -16.44 -4.30 27.14
C PHE A 161 -15.41 -4.35 26.01
N ILE A 162 -15.89 -4.21 24.77
CA ILE A 162 -15.08 -4.01 23.57
C ILE A 162 -15.42 -2.65 22.95
N PHE A 163 -14.39 -1.91 22.55
CA PHE A 163 -14.54 -0.65 21.83
C PHE A 163 -14.04 -0.81 20.40
N GLU A 164 -14.94 -0.68 19.44
CA GLU A 164 -14.62 -0.72 18.02
C GLU A 164 -14.70 0.68 17.42
N THR A 165 -13.68 1.06 16.68
CA THR A 165 -13.60 2.37 16.01
C THR A 165 -13.12 2.19 14.58
N ASP A 166 -13.77 2.86 13.64
CA ASP A 166 -13.37 2.90 12.24
C ASP A 166 -13.05 4.33 11.80
N ILE A 167 -12.14 4.46 10.82
CA ILE A 167 -11.77 5.76 10.23
C ILE A 167 -12.44 5.87 8.86
N ALA A 168 -13.49 6.68 8.79
CA ALA A 168 -14.13 7.03 7.54
C ALA A 168 -13.13 7.67 6.57
N ASP A 169 -13.12 7.20 5.32
CA ASP A 169 -12.27 7.70 4.24
C ASP A 169 -10.77 7.81 4.60
N CYS A 170 -10.26 6.80 5.30
CA CYS A 170 -8.88 6.76 5.83
C CYS A 170 -7.82 7.17 4.81
N TYR A 171 -7.70 6.47 3.67
CA TYR A 171 -6.63 6.72 2.70
C TYR A 171 -6.66 8.11 2.08
N SER A 172 -7.85 8.64 1.78
CA SER A 172 -8.00 9.99 1.21
C SER A 172 -7.65 11.09 2.23
N SER A 173 -7.81 10.77 3.51
CA SER A 173 -7.58 11.70 4.62
C SER A 173 -6.12 11.71 5.10
N ILE A 174 -5.28 10.80 4.61
CA ILE A 174 -3.86 10.75 4.97
C ILE A 174 -3.12 11.91 4.29
N TYR A 175 -2.57 12.82 5.09
CA TYR A 175 -1.62 13.82 4.60
C TYR A 175 -0.37 13.11 4.07
N THR A 176 -0.13 13.13 2.76
CA THR A 176 0.89 12.29 2.08
C THR A 176 2.30 12.47 2.64
N HIS A 177 2.66 13.67 3.10
CA HIS A 177 3.95 13.93 3.76
C HIS A 177 4.11 13.20 5.10
N SER A 178 3.01 12.84 5.78
CA SER A 178 3.06 12.08 7.03
C SER A 178 3.72 10.71 6.84
N ILE A 179 3.59 10.09 5.66
CA ILE A 179 4.26 8.82 5.33
C ILE A 179 5.78 9.02 5.30
N ALA A 180 6.24 10.08 4.63
CA ALA A 180 7.66 10.44 4.61
C ALA A 180 8.17 10.76 6.02
N TRP A 181 7.39 11.47 6.84
CA TRP A 181 7.75 11.75 8.24
C TRP A 181 7.80 10.47 9.10
N ALA A 182 6.90 9.53 8.85
CA ALA A 182 6.87 8.24 9.54
C ALA A 182 8.13 7.42 9.22
N ILE A 183 8.71 7.52 8.03
CA ILE A 183 9.94 6.81 7.65
C ILE A 183 11.20 7.59 8.06
N GLU A 184 11.27 8.87 7.70
CA GLU A 184 12.48 9.70 7.78
C GLU A 184 12.56 10.57 9.04
N THR A 185 11.46 10.77 9.78
CA THR A 185 11.22 11.90 10.71
C THR A 185 10.92 13.22 10.01
N LYS A 186 10.19 14.11 10.69
CA LYS A 186 9.74 15.39 10.14
C LYS A 186 10.91 16.32 9.78
N GLU A 187 11.96 16.35 10.61
CA GLU A 187 13.12 17.22 10.43
C GLU A 187 13.93 16.84 9.20
N ILE A 188 14.23 15.55 9.06
CA ILE A 188 14.98 15.02 7.92
C ILE A 188 14.15 15.15 6.64
N ALA A 189 12.87 14.76 6.67
CA ALA A 189 11.99 14.84 5.51
C ALA A 189 11.83 16.27 4.97
N LYS A 190 11.81 17.29 5.84
CA LYS A 190 11.78 18.70 5.42
C LYS A 190 13.06 19.15 4.71
N LYS A 191 14.22 18.56 5.04
CA LYS A 191 15.50 18.84 4.38
C LYS A 191 15.62 18.10 3.04
N ILE A 192 15.09 16.88 2.94
CA ILE A 192 15.12 16.00 1.75
C ILE A 192 14.22 16.49 0.61
N VAL A 193 13.36 17.51 0.81
CA VAL A 193 12.46 18.05 -0.24
C VAL A 193 13.18 18.42 -1.55
N ARG A 194 14.52 18.57 -1.52
CA ARG A 194 15.36 18.86 -2.69
C ARG A 194 15.84 17.63 -3.49
N GLU A 195 15.72 16.40 -2.98
CA GLU A 195 16.17 15.19 -3.69
C GLU A 195 15.03 14.20 -4.03
N PRO A 196 14.95 13.73 -5.30
CA PRO A 196 13.93 12.82 -5.76
C PRO A 196 14.32 11.38 -5.40
N CYS A 197 13.73 10.78 -4.35
CA CYS A 197 13.96 9.34 -4.16
C CYS A 197 12.76 8.55 -3.63
N LEU A 198 12.23 8.85 -2.44
CA LEU A 198 11.16 8.02 -1.85
C LEU A 198 9.86 8.81 -1.59
N ALA A 199 9.99 10.04 -1.10
CA ALA A 199 8.86 10.94 -0.90
C ALA A 199 8.14 11.30 -2.21
N ILE A 200 8.88 11.49 -3.31
CA ILE A 200 8.28 11.81 -4.62
C ILE A 200 7.51 10.62 -5.18
N LEU A 201 8.06 9.41 -5.10
CA LEU A 201 7.37 8.19 -5.56
C LEU A 201 6.12 7.93 -4.71
N LEU A 202 6.20 8.12 -3.40
CA LEU A 202 5.02 8.03 -2.52
C LEU A 202 3.96 9.08 -2.89
N ILE A 203 4.35 10.33 -3.16
CA ILE A 203 3.41 11.35 -3.62
C ILE A 203 2.79 10.94 -4.95
N LEU A 204 3.57 10.46 -5.93
CA LEU A 204 3.03 10.02 -7.22
C LEU A 204 2.03 8.86 -7.10
N VAL A 205 2.30 7.91 -6.20
CA VAL A 205 1.40 6.77 -5.95
C VAL A 205 0.12 7.20 -5.23
N PHE A 206 0.21 8.09 -4.25
CA PHE A 206 -0.93 8.49 -3.41
C PHE A 206 -1.62 9.80 -3.85
N ARG A 207 -1.12 10.48 -4.89
CA ARG A 207 -1.71 11.71 -5.40
C ARG A 207 -2.92 11.39 -6.26
N ARG A 208 -4.04 12.02 -5.93
CA ARG A 208 -5.24 12.01 -6.77
C ARG A 208 -5.14 13.03 -7.89
N PRO A 209 -5.82 12.78 -9.02
CA PRO A 209 -6.08 13.83 -10.00
C PRO A 209 -6.79 15.01 -9.35
N SER A 210 -6.43 16.22 -9.78
CA SER A 210 -7.06 17.45 -9.36
C SER A 210 -8.47 17.53 -9.96
N THR A 211 -9.44 16.83 -9.37
CA THR A 211 -10.84 16.97 -9.76
C THR A 211 -11.38 18.29 -9.21
N ASN A 212 -11.07 19.37 -9.91
CA ASN A 212 -11.95 20.53 -9.92
C ASN A 212 -13.21 20.13 -10.70
N LYS A 213 -14.38 20.36 -10.07
CA LYS A 213 -15.75 19.96 -10.45
C LYS A 213 -16.19 18.56 -9.98
N GLN A 214 -16.36 18.42 -8.66
CA GLN A 214 -17.57 17.74 -8.21
C GLN A 214 -18.77 18.53 -8.76
N MET A 215 -19.56 17.90 -9.65
CA MET A 215 -20.97 18.26 -9.78
C MET A 215 -21.63 17.96 -8.45
N VAL A 216 -21.74 18.99 -7.61
CA VAL A 216 -22.56 18.95 -6.40
C VAL A 216 -24.02 18.98 -6.86
N TYR A 217 -24.64 17.81 -7.03
CA TYR A 217 -26.09 17.73 -6.99
C TYR A 217 -26.50 17.88 -5.51
N HIS A 218 -26.72 19.11 -5.07
CA HIS A 218 -27.52 19.37 -3.88
C HIS A 218 -28.94 18.90 -4.19
N LYS A 219 -29.35 17.76 -3.64
CA LYS A 219 -30.76 17.47 -3.42
C LYS A 219 -31.03 17.64 -1.94
N ALA A 220 -31.34 18.88 -1.57
CA ALA A 220 -32.07 19.15 -0.34
C ALA A 220 -33.44 18.49 -0.47
N LEU A 221 -33.81 17.68 0.51
CA LEU A 221 -35.19 17.32 0.79
C LEU A 221 -35.34 17.43 2.31
N PHE A 222 -36.17 18.39 2.70
CA PHE A 222 -36.87 18.41 3.98
C PHE A 222 -37.69 17.14 4.14
#